data_AF-A0A9E3N6V0-F1
#
_entry.id   AF-A0A9E3N6V0-F1
#
_cell.length_a   1.000
_cell.length_b   1.000
_cell.length_c   1.000
_cell.angle_alpha   90.00
_cell.angle_beta   90.00
_cell.angle_gamma   90.00
#
_symmetry.space_group_name_H-M   'P 1'
#
loop_
_entity.id
_entity.type
_entity.pdbx_description
1 polymer ?
#
loop_
_entity_poly.entity_id
_entity_poly.type
_entity_poly.pdbx_seq_one_letter_code
_entity_poly.pdbx_strand_id
1 'polypeptide(L)'
;MKKFNTPATLHQRISVLCMIALMMLVVGCSSIRFTYNHGDTLLYWWLNAYLDLDSEQAGVVKRDIDQLFSWHRKTQLRDYAQLLTNAQRQLAGNPSIADLHTDYQDIKARSERLAMRALPELADLARSVRPEQLAQMEKRF
;
A
#
# COMPACT_ATOMS: atom_id res chain seq x y z
N MET A 1 9.99 33.93 -34.70
CA MET A 1 10.03 32.56 -34.12
C MET A 1 8.63 31.97 -34.18
N LYS A 2 8.31 31.17 -35.22
CA LYS A 2 6.99 30.55 -35.40
C LYS A 2 6.89 29.30 -34.52
N LYS A 3 5.92 29.30 -33.59
CA LYS A 3 5.57 28.11 -32.79
C LYS A 3 4.87 27.10 -33.70
N PHE A 4 5.54 25.99 -34.02
CA PHE A 4 4.93 24.85 -34.68
C PHE A 4 4.15 24.03 -33.64
N ASN A 5 2.87 24.37 -33.45
CA ASN A 5 1.91 23.46 -32.84
C ASN A 5 1.40 22.53 -33.93
N THR A 6 2.03 21.38 -34.10
CA THR A 6 1.57 20.32 -35.02
C THR A 6 0.32 19.68 -34.41
N PRO A 7 -0.85 19.69 -35.09
CA PRO A 7 -2.03 18.99 -34.59
C PRO A 7 -1.76 17.49 -34.64
N ALA A 8 -1.77 16.83 -33.48
CA ALA A 8 -1.64 15.37 -33.41
C ALA A 8 -2.72 14.72 -34.29
N THR A 9 -2.27 13.89 -35.24
CA THR A 9 -3.16 13.22 -36.21
C THR A 9 -4.12 12.28 -35.48
N LEU A 10 -5.30 12.02 -36.06
CA LEU A 10 -6.29 11.10 -35.49
C LEU A 10 -5.67 9.74 -35.13
N HIS A 11 -4.76 9.26 -35.98
CA HIS A 11 -4.00 8.02 -35.76
C HIS A 11 -3.07 8.10 -34.54
N GLN A 12 -2.44 9.24 -34.28
CA GLN A 12 -1.62 9.45 -33.08
C GLN A 12 -2.49 9.46 -31.82
N ARG A 13 -3.69 10.04 -31.87
CA ARG A 13 -4.65 10.01 -30.75
C ARG A 13 -5.17 8.59 -30.48
N ILE A 14 -5.52 7.84 -31.52
CA ILE A 14 -5.96 6.44 -31.41
C ILE A 14 -4.82 5.57 -30.86
N SER A 15 -3.60 5.74 -31.36
CA SER A 15 -2.43 4.99 -30.87
C SER A 15 -2.17 5.25 -29.38
N VAL A 16 -2.25 6.52 -28.94
CA VAL A 16 -2.12 6.87 -27.51
C VAL A 16 -3.24 6.25 -26.68
N LEU A 17 -4.50 6.30 -27.15
CA LEU A 17 -5.63 5.68 -26.45
C LEU A 17 -5.48 4.15 -26.35
N CYS A 18 -5.06 3.49 -27.43
CA CYS A 18 -4.76 2.06 -27.43
C CYS A 18 -3.61 1.71 -26.48
N MET A 19 -2.57 2.55 -26.41
CA MET A 19 -1.44 2.34 -25.49
C MET A 19 -1.88 2.48 -24.02
N ILE A 20 -2.71 3.47 -23.71
CA ILE A 20 -3.30 3.66 -22.37
C ILE A 20 -4.21 2.47 -22.01
N ALA A 21 -5.07 2.03 -22.92
CA ALA A 21 -5.93 0.86 -22.71
C ALA A 21 -5.10 -0.42 -22.47
N LEU A 22 -4.03 -0.62 -23.24
CA LEU A 22 -3.11 -1.74 -23.05
C LEU A 22 -2.40 -1.68 -21.69
N MET A 23 -1.93 -0.51 -21.26
CA MET A 23 -1.36 -0.33 -19.93
C MET A 23 -2.36 -0.66 -18.82
N MET A 24 -3.62 -0.23 -18.95
CA MET A 24 -4.67 -0.56 -17.98
C MET A 24 -4.96 -2.08 -17.92
N LEU A 25 -4.96 -2.76 -19.07
CA LEU A 25 -5.10 -4.22 -19.15
C LEU A 25 -3.92 -4.96 -18.49
N VAL A 26 -2.69 -4.50 -18.70
CA VAL A 26 -1.48 -5.09 -18.09
C VAL A 26 -1.48 -4.91 -16.57
N VAL A 27 -1.92 -3.76 -16.05
CA VAL A 27 -2.10 -3.55 -14.60
C VAL A 27 -3.17 -4.49 -14.03
N GLY A 28 -4.22 -4.81 -14.79
CA GLY A 28 -5.29 -5.71 -14.37
C GLY A 28 -4.83 -7.15 -14.09
N CYS A 29 -3.95 -7.72 -14.92
CA CYS A 29 -3.48 -9.10 -14.76
C CYS A 29 -2.49 -9.31 -13.61
N SER A 30 -1.96 -8.23 -13.02
CA SER A 30 -1.01 -8.30 -11.90
C SER A 30 -1.22 -7.19 -10.88
N SER A 31 -2.48 -6.77 -10.69
CA SER A 31 -2.85 -5.65 -9.83
C SER A 31 -2.33 -5.83 -8.40
N ILE A 32 -2.45 -7.02 -7.83
CA ILE A 32 -1.93 -7.34 -6.49
C ILE A 32 -0.41 -7.15 -6.42
N ARG A 33 0.33 -7.70 -7.39
CA ARG A 33 1.80 -7.60 -7.44
C ARG A 33 2.25 -6.17 -7.67
N PHE A 34 1.58 -5.44 -8.56
CA PHE A 34 1.86 -4.06 -8.87
C PHE A 34 1.63 -3.16 -7.66
N THR A 35 0.42 -3.19 -7.11
CA THR A 35 0.04 -2.37 -5.95
C THR A 35 0.91 -2.67 -4.74
N TYR A 36 1.23 -3.95 -4.48
CA TYR A 36 2.11 -4.29 -3.36
C TYR A 36 3.56 -3.79 -3.57
N ASN A 37 4.10 -3.90 -4.79
CA ASN A 37 5.47 -3.42 -5.06
C ASN A 37 5.62 -1.90 -5.00
N HIS A 38 4.53 -1.16 -5.13
CA HIS A 38 4.48 0.30 -4.96
C HIS A 38 3.77 0.73 -3.67
N GLY A 39 3.47 -0.21 -2.78
CA GLY A 39 2.67 0.04 -1.58
C GLY A 39 3.37 0.96 -0.58
N ASP A 40 4.70 0.96 -0.57
CA ASP A 40 5.54 1.88 0.20
C ASP A 40 5.29 3.34 -0.20
N THR A 41 5.30 3.61 -1.51
CA THR A 41 5.08 4.94 -2.08
C THR A 41 3.65 5.40 -1.86
N LEU A 42 2.69 4.50 -2.05
CA LEU A 42 1.28 4.78 -1.82
C LEU A 42 1.01 5.10 -0.34
N LEU A 43 1.59 4.33 0.58
CA LEU A 43 1.47 4.58 2.02
C LEU A 43 2.08 5.94 2.40
N TYR A 44 3.26 6.25 1.86
CA TYR A 44 3.89 7.55 2.07
C TYR A 44 3.00 8.71 1.58
N TRP A 45 2.45 8.62 0.38
CA TRP A 45 1.54 9.64 -0.14
C TRP A 45 0.27 9.79 0.68
N TRP A 46 -0.30 8.68 1.14
CA TRP A 46 -1.45 8.69 2.02
C TRP A 46 -1.15 9.40 3.34
N LEU A 47 -0.02 9.08 3.99
CA LEU A 47 0.42 9.76 5.22
C LEU A 47 0.68 11.25 4.98
N ASN A 48 1.36 11.60 3.89
CA ASN A 48 1.65 12.99 3.57
C ASN A 48 0.38 13.80 3.30
N ALA A 49 -0.60 13.23 2.60
CA ALA A 49 -1.88 13.90 2.36
C ALA A 49 -2.68 14.15 3.65
N TYR A 50 -2.40 13.36 4.69
CA TYR A 50 -3.05 13.42 5.99
C TYR A 50 -2.37 14.41 6.95
N LEU A 51 -1.04 14.34 7.05
CA LEU A 51 -0.24 15.08 8.02
C LEU A 51 0.44 16.34 7.48
N ASP A 52 0.54 16.50 6.16
CA ASP A 52 1.40 17.51 5.51
C ASP A 52 2.82 17.50 6.10
N LEU A 53 3.56 16.43 5.77
CA LEU A 53 4.89 16.21 6.33
C LEU A 53 5.85 17.29 5.81
N ASP A 54 6.63 17.88 6.72
CA ASP A 54 7.69 18.81 6.32
C ASP A 54 8.92 18.05 5.74
N SER A 55 9.94 18.81 5.35
CA SER A 55 11.17 18.26 4.77
C SER A 55 11.96 17.34 5.71
N GLU A 56 11.91 17.57 7.03
CA GLU A 56 12.58 16.75 8.03
C GLU A 56 11.82 15.43 8.26
N GLN A 57 10.50 15.52 8.46
CA GLN A 57 9.61 14.38 8.68
C GLN A 57 9.51 13.49 7.43
N ALA A 58 9.40 14.07 6.24
CA ALA A 58 9.23 13.32 4.98
C ALA A 58 10.37 12.33 4.75
N GLY A 59 11.61 12.75 5.01
CA GLY A 59 12.79 11.90 4.88
C GLY A 59 12.82 10.75 5.88
N VAL A 60 12.39 10.99 7.11
CA VAL A 60 12.31 9.97 8.17
C VAL A 60 11.21 8.96 7.83
N VAL A 61 9.99 9.43 7.60
CA VAL A 61 8.81 8.59 7.33
C VAL A 61 9.04 7.69 6.12
N LYS A 62 9.66 8.22 5.05
CA LYS A 62 9.97 7.40 3.87
C LYS A 62 10.90 6.23 4.22
N ARG A 63 11.98 6.50 4.95
CA ARG A 63 12.92 5.43 5.37
C ARG A 63 12.26 4.39 6.26
N ASP A 64 11.38 4.82 7.16
CA ASP A 64 10.71 3.93 8.09
C ASP A 64 9.73 3.00 7.37
N ILE A 65 8.96 3.55 6.40
CA ILE A 65 8.10 2.76 5.51
C ILE A 65 8.93 1.76 4.70
N ASP A 66 10.03 2.19 4.09
CA ASP A 66 10.90 1.30 3.30
C ASP A 66 11.43 0.13 4.13
N GLN A 67 11.85 0.40 5.37
CA GLN A 67 12.31 -0.62 6.31
C GLN A 67 11.20 -1.59 6.72
N LEU A 68 10.00 -1.07 7.03
CA LEU A 68 8.84 -1.87 7.38
C LEU A 68 8.44 -2.80 6.23
N PHE A 69 8.36 -2.28 5.00
CA PHE A 69 8.03 -3.07 3.81
C PHE A 69 9.10 -4.12 3.49
N SER A 70 10.38 -3.77 3.64
CA SER A 70 11.50 -4.71 3.45
C SER A 70 11.42 -5.88 4.43
N TRP A 71 11.17 -5.59 5.72
CA TRP A 71 10.96 -6.62 6.73
C TRP A 71 9.71 -7.46 6.46
N HIS A 72 8.58 -6.81 6.15
CA HIS A 72 7.31 -7.48 5.90
C HIS A 72 7.41 -8.44 4.71
N ARG A 73 8.07 -8.01 3.61
CA ARG A 73 8.31 -8.83 2.43
C ARG A 73 9.15 -10.07 2.74
N LYS A 74 10.20 -9.92 3.55
CA LYS A 74 11.12 -11.00 3.89
C LYS A 74 10.53 -12.01 4.87
N THR A 75 9.66 -11.57 5.78
CA THR A 75 9.25 -12.38 6.93
C THR A 75 7.77 -12.78 6.93
N GLN A 76 6.86 -11.92 6.46
CA GLN A 76 5.41 -12.12 6.60
C GLN A 76 4.73 -12.59 5.31
N LEU A 77 5.21 -12.20 4.13
CA LEU A 77 4.51 -12.55 2.88
C LEU A 77 4.39 -14.04 2.62
N ARG A 78 5.46 -14.81 2.88
CA ARG A 78 5.44 -16.28 2.70
C ARG A 78 4.39 -16.92 3.61
N ASP A 79 4.33 -16.44 4.83
CA ASP A 79 3.38 -16.89 5.84
C ASP A 79 1.93 -16.59 5.43
N TYR A 80 1.67 -15.41 4.84
CA TYR A 80 0.33 -15.06 4.38
C TYR A 80 -0.08 -15.91 3.17
N ALA A 81 0.84 -16.20 2.25
CA ALA A 81 0.57 -17.11 1.14
C ALA A 81 0.19 -18.52 1.63
N GLN A 82 0.85 -19.00 2.68
CA GLN A 82 0.52 -20.28 3.30
C GLN A 82 -0.86 -20.25 3.98
N LEU A 83 -1.17 -19.17 4.72
CA LEU A 83 -2.49 -18.98 5.33
C LEU A 83 -3.60 -19.00 4.29
N LEU A 84 -3.46 -18.26 3.20
CA LEU A 84 -4.45 -18.22 2.11
C LEU A 84 -4.60 -19.57 1.42
N THR A 85 -3.50 -20.31 1.24
CA THR A 85 -3.51 -21.66 0.67
C THR A 85 -4.22 -22.66 1.60
N ASN A 86 -4.07 -22.51 2.91
CA ASN A 86 -4.79 -23.31 3.90
C ASN A 86 -6.28 -23.00 3.88
N ALA A 87 -6.65 -21.71 3.90
CA ALA A 87 -8.04 -21.26 3.82
C ALA A 87 -8.72 -21.78 2.54
N GLN A 88 -8.05 -21.71 1.39
CA GLN A 88 -8.56 -22.27 0.14
C GLN A 88 -8.88 -23.77 0.24
N ARG A 89 -8.02 -24.55 0.90
CA ARG A 89 -8.25 -25.99 1.11
C ARG A 89 -9.40 -26.27 2.07
N GLN A 90 -9.50 -25.51 3.17
CA GLN A 90 -10.59 -25.65 4.13
C GLN A 90 -11.95 -25.36 3.49
N LEU A 91 -12.04 -24.30 2.68
CA LEU A 91 -13.27 -23.91 1.98
C LEU A 91 -13.77 -24.95 0.96
N ALA A 92 -12.90 -25.83 0.46
CA ALA A 92 -13.28 -26.90 -0.47
C ALA A 92 -14.00 -28.08 0.22
N GLY A 93 -13.89 -28.21 1.54
CA GLY A 93 -14.60 -29.22 2.33
C GLY A 93 -15.92 -28.66 2.83
N ASN A 94 -15.90 -28.14 4.06
CA ASN A 94 -16.93 -27.31 4.70
C ASN A 94 -16.38 -26.94 6.08
N PRO A 95 -15.77 -25.75 6.29
CA PRO A 95 -15.07 -25.45 7.54
C PRO A 95 -16.04 -25.37 8.71
N SER A 96 -15.63 -25.90 9.86
CA SER A 96 -16.37 -25.75 11.11
C SER A 96 -16.15 -24.36 11.72
N ILE A 97 -17.02 -23.96 12.66
CA ILE A 97 -16.83 -22.73 13.44
C ILE A 97 -15.50 -22.74 14.21
N ALA A 98 -15.06 -23.91 14.68
CA ALA A 98 -13.78 -24.05 15.38
C ALA A 98 -12.58 -23.78 14.46
N ASP A 99 -12.65 -24.24 13.20
CA ASP A 99 -11.63 -23.95 12.19
C ASP A 99 -11.54 -22.44 11.93
N LEU A 100 -12.68 -21.78 11.73
CA LEU A 100 -12.74 -20.33 11.51
C LEU A 100 -12.23 -19.53 12.72
N HIS A 101 -12.48 -20.00 13.93
CA HIS A 101 -11.97 -19.35 15.14
C HIS A 101 -10.44 -19.46 15.22
N THR A 102 -9.88 -20.61 14.85
CA THR A 102 -8.43 -20.82 14.79
C THR A 102 -7.79 -19.91 13.74
N ASP A 103 -8.36 -19.85 12.54
CA ASP A 103 -7.90 -18.96 11.48
C ASP A 103 -7.94 -17.48 11.93
N TYR A 104 -9.01 -17.06 12.64
CA TYR A 104 -9.11 -15.71 13.19
C TYR A 104 -7.99 -15.40 14.19
N GLN A 105 -7.69 -16.33 15.11
CA GLN A 105 -6.60 -16.15 16.07
C GLN A 105 -5.24 -16.02 15.36
N ASP A 106 -5.00 -16.83 14.34
CA ASP A 106 -3.76 -16.79 13.54
C ASP A 106 -3.62 -15.45 12.79
N ILE A 107 -4.68 -14.97 12.15
CA ILE A 107 -4.70 -13.67 11.48
C ILE A 107 -4.47 -12.54 12.48
N LYS A 108 -5.12 -12.58 13.65
CA LYS A 108 -4.96 -11.59 14.72
C LYS A 108 -3.51 -11.53 15.20
N ALA A 109 -2.90 -12.67 15.52
CA ALA A 109 -1.52 -12.74 15.98
C ALA A 109 -0.51 -12.22 14.91
N ARG A 110 -0.82 -12.39 13.63
CA ARG A 110 -0.01 -11.83 12.52
C ARG A 110 -0.15 -10.32 12.42
N SER A 111 -1.38 -9.80 12.52
CA SER A 111 -1.65 -8.37 12.54
C SER A 111 -0.99 -7.67 13.72
N GLU A 112 -1.03 -8.28 14.91
CA GLU A 112 -0.34 -7.78 16.11
C GLU A 112 1.18 -7.72 15.91
N ARG A 113 1.78 -8.74 15.28
CA ARG A 113 3.21 -8.72 14.96
C ARG A 113 3.59 -7.58 14.03
N LEU A 114 2.80 -7.32 12.99
CA LEU A 114 3.01 -6.17 12.11
C LEU A 114 2.87 -4.85 12.87
N ALA A 115 1.80 -4.70 13.66
CA ALA A 115 1.57 -3.50 14.46
C ALA A 115 2.72 -3.23 15.44
N MET A 116 3.14 -4.24 16.21
CA MET A 116 4.25 -4.13 17.15
C MET A 116 5.57 -3.82 16.46
N ARG A 117 5.79 -4.30 15.23
CA ARG A 117 7.01 -3.97 14.47
C ARG A 117 7.02 -2.52 14.01
N ALA A 118 5.87 -1.97 13.64
CA ALA A 118 5.73 -0.58 13.16
C ALA A 118 5.57 0.44 14.31
N LEU A 119 5.25 -0.03 15.52
CA LEU A 119 4.89 0.81 16.65
C LEU A 119 5.99 1.84 17.03
N PRO A 120 7.28 1.50 17.08
CA PRO A 120 8.32 2.47 17.43
C PRO A 120 8.37 3.65 16.46
N GLU A 121 8.41 3.38 15.15
CA GLU A 121 8.49 4.39 14.11
C GLU A 121 7.21 5.25 14.07
N LEU A 122 6.03 4.64 14.29
CA LEU A 122 4.77 5.37 14.42
C LEU A 122 4.73 6.25 15.68
N ALA A 123 5.26 5.79 16.80
CA ALA A 123 5.33 6.58 18.04
C ALA A 123 6.28 7.76 17.88
N ASP A 124 7.40 7.59 17.18
CA ASP A 124 8.34 8.66 16.85
C ASP A 124 7.70 9.71 15.95
N LEU A 125 7.00 9.28 14.90
CA LEU A 125 6.21 10.17 14.06
C LEU A 125 5.17 10.92 14.88
N ALA A 126 4.38 10.22 15.70
CA ALA A 126 3.33 10.82 16.54
C ALA A 126 3.88 11.90 17.49
N ARG A 127 5.07 11.69 18.06
CA ARG A 127 5.74 12.70 18.91
C ARG A 127 6.25 13.91 18.13
N SER A 128 6.50 13.77 16.83
CA SER A 128 6.96 14.85 15.96
C SER A 128 5.82 15.69 15.36
N VAL A 129 4.56 15.26 15.50
CA VAL A 129 3.40 15.96 14.94
C VAL A 129 3.22 17.32 15.61
N ARG A 130 3.08 18.37 14.80
CA ARG A 130 2.88 19.75 15.27
C ARG A 130 1.40 20.11 15.41
N PRO A 131 1.05 21.14 16.21
CA PRO A 131 -0.33 21.60 16.36
C PRO A 131 -1.03 21.93 15.02
N GLU A 132 -0.31 22.54 14.08
CA GLU A 132 -0.82 22.86 12.74
C GLU A 132 -1.29 21.59 11.99
N GLN A 133 -0.52 20.50 12.12
CA GLN A 133 -0.76 19.23 11.47
C GLN A 133 -1.94 18.49 12.12
N LEU A 134 -2.11 18.59 13.44
CA LEU A 134 -3.29 18.07 14.14
C LEU A 134 -4.57 18.74 13.65
N ALA A 135 -4.58 20.07 13.53
CA ALA A 135 -5.72 20.82 13.01
C ALA A 135 -6.04 20.46 11.55
N GLN A 136 -5.05 20.05 10.76
CA GLN A 136 -5.26 19.54 9.42
C GLN A 136 -5.88 18.13 9.41
N MET A 137 -5.40 17.23 10.28
CA MET A 137 -5.98 15.89 10.44
C MET A 137 -7.45 15.96 10.81
N GLU A 138 -7.82 16.85 11.74
CA GLU A 138 -9.21 17.06 12.18
C GLU A 138 -10.14 17.46 11.02
N LYS A 139 -9.67 18.25 10.04
CA LYS A 139 -10.49 18.63 8.87
C LYS A 139 -10.75 17.48 7.90
N ARG A 140 -9.99 16.38 8.02
CA ARG A 140 -10.13 15.18 7.19
C ARG A 140 -11.06 14.14 7.82
N PHE A 141 -11.49 14.34 9.07
CA PHE A 141 -12.51 13.57 9.77
C PHE A 141 -13.84 14.31 9.80
#